data_AF-A0A0G0CGT5-F1
#
_entry.id   AF-A0A0G0CGT5-F1
#
_cell.length_a   1.000
_cell.length_b   1.000
_cell.length_c   1.000
_cell.angle_alpha   90.00
_cell.angle_beta   90.00
_cell.angle_gamma   90.00
#
_symmetry.space_group_name_H-M   'P 1'
#
loop_
_entity.id
_entity.type
_entity.pdbx_description
1 polymer ?
#
loop_
_entity_poly.entity_id
_entity_poly.type
_entity_poly.pdbx_seq_one_letter_code
_entity_poly.pdbx_strand_id
1 'polypeptide(L)'
;MKLICLNIWGGKIHDKVLDFIKQRSQETDIFCFQEIFKSDEEITIAKGAFSNIKREVEEVLPDFNGYFYPTANNGDLSGYVDFPLYFGQETC
;
A
#
# COMPACT_ATOMS: atom_id res chain seq x y z
N MET A 1 5.87 11.84 -18.72
CA MET A 1 5.66 12.17 -17.31
C MET A 1 4.17 12.18 -16.99
N LYS A 2 3.67 11.02 -16.58
CA LYS A 2 2.34 10.74 -16.06
C LYS A 2 2.48 10.32 -14.59
N LEU A 3 1.66 10.91 -13.74
CA LEU A 3 1.63 10.69 -12.30
C LEU A 3 0.24 10.19 -11.91
N ILE A 4 0.17 9.16 -11.07
CA ILE A 4 -1.06 8.72 -10.42
C ILE A 4 -0.92 8.88 -8.91
N CYS A 5 -1.80 9.68 -8.31
CA CYS A 5 -1.97 9.74 -6.86
C CYS A 5 -3.22 8.96 -6.49
N LEU A 6 -3.09 7.93 -5.66
CA LEU A 6 -4.18 7.05 -5.28
C LEU A 6 -4.16 6.73 -3.78
N ASN A 7 -5.25 7.07 -3.10
CA ASN A 7 -5.53 6.53 -1.79
C ASN A 7 -6.10 5.12 -1.96
N ILE A 8 -5.41 4.10 -1.45
CA ILE A 8 -5.79 2.69 -1.63
C ILE A 8 -6.57 2.11 -0.44
N TRP A 9 -6.74 2.90 0.62
CA TRP A 9 -7.47 2.54 1.83
C TRP A 9 -7.07 1.17 2.40
N GLY A 10 -5.76 0.94 2.50
CA GLY A 10 -5.17 -0.32 2.94
C GLY A 10 -5.43 -1.50 2.01
N GLY A 11 -5.70 -1.27 0.72
CA GLY A 11 -5.95 -2.37 -0.22
C GLY A 11 -7.30 -3.05 -0.03
N LYS A 12 -8.30 -2.37 0.55
CA LYS A 12 -9.61 -2.96 0.88
C LYS A 12 -10.33 -3.65 -0.28
N ILE A 13 -10.13 -3.19 -1.51
CA ILE A 13 -10.58 -3.84 -2.75
C ILE A 13 -9.41 -4.51 -3.48
N HIS A 14 -8.70 -5.36 -2.73
CA HIS A 14 -7.39 -5.95 -3.02
C HIS A 14 -7.11 -6.23 -4.50
N ASP A 15 -7.79 -7.22 -5.08
CA ASP A 15 -7.50 -7.66 -6.44
C ASP A 15 -7.70 -6.53 -7.47
N LYS A 16 -8.75 -5.72 -7.27
CA LYS A 16 -9.06 -4.62 -8.19
C LYS A 16 -8.03 -3.51 -8.14
N VAL A 17 -7.47 -3.21 -6.95
CA VAL A 17 -6.46 -2.16 -6.81
C VAL A 17 -5.11 -2.62 -7.38
N LEU A 18 -4.70 -3.87 -7.10
CA LEU A 18 -3.47 -4.44 -7.65
C LEU A 18 -3.55 -4.58 -9.18
N ASP A 19 -4.68 -5.05 -9.71
CA ASP A 19 -4.91 -5.12 -11.15
C ASP A 19 -4.84 -3.74 -11.81
N PHE A 20 -5.44 -2.72 -11.20
CA PHE A 20 -5.37 -1.34 -11.70
C PHE A 20 -3.93 -0.82 -11.72
N ILE A 21 -3.18 -0.99 -10.63
CA ILE A 21 -1.78 -0.56 -10.53
C ILE A 21 -0.95 -1.24 -11.62
N LYS A 22 -1.06 -2.57 -11.73
CA LYS A 22 -0.34 -3.36 -12.74
C LYS A 22 -0.66 -2.91 -14.15
N GLN A 23 -1.94 -2.71 -14.47
CA GLN A 23 -2.37 -2.25 -15.81
C GLN A 23 -1.87 -0.85 -16.16
N ARG A 24 -1.73 0.04 -15.17
CA ARG A 24 -1.28 1.42 -15.37
C ARG A 24 0.24 1.58 -15.35
N SER A 25 0.99 0.57 -14.90
CA SER A 25 2.45 0.61 -14.75
C SER A 25 3.20 1.00 -16.04
N GLN A 26 2.75 0.51 -17.19
CA GLN A 26 3.41 0.76 -18.49
C GLN A 26 3.31 2.21 -18.97
N GLU A 27 2.35 2.97 -18.45
CA GLU A 27 2.10 4.35 -18.86
C GLU A 27 2.36 5.36 -17.75
N THR A 28 2.65 4.92 -16.54
CA THR A 28 2.78 5.80 -15.36
C THR A 28 4.23 5.90 -14.99
N ASP A 29 4.76 7.11 -14.88
CA ASP A 29 6.16 7.33 -14.54
C ASP A 29 6.37 7.37 -13.01
N ILE A 30 5.34 7.78 -12.26
CA ILE A 30 5.37 7.90 -10.79
C ILE A 30 4.02 7.48 -10.20
N PHE A 31 4.03 6.66 -9.16
CA PHE A 31 2.87 6.40 -8.31
C PHE A 31 3.04 7.04 -6.93
N CYS A 32 1.97 7.63 -6.41
CA CYS A 32 1.90 8.14 -5.04
C CYS A 32 0.73 7.48 -4.32
N PHE A 33 1.01 6.54 -3.42
CA PHE A 33 0.02 5.83 -2.64
C PHE A 33 -0.19 6.47 -1.26
N GLN A 34 -1.46 6.61 -0.86
CA GLN A 34 -1.84 7.02 0.50
C GLN A 34 -2.63 5.91 1.18
N GLU A 35 -2.59 5.92 2.51
CA GLU A 35 -3.26 4.94 3.36
C GLU A 35 -2.78 3.51 3.06
N ILE A 36 -1.46 3.36 2.92
CA ILE A 36 -0.81 2.07 2.66
C ILE A 36 -0.25 1.50 3.97
N PHE A 37 -0.39 0.18 4.15
CA PHE A 37 0.14 -0.53 5.32
C PHE A 37 1.38 -1.34 4.95
N LYS A 38 2.34 -1.33 5.87
CA LYS A 38 3.56 -2.15 5.83
C LYS A 38 3.62 -3.00 7.09
N SER A 39 3.77 -4.30 6.91
CA SER A 39 3.97 -5.29 7.96
C SER A 39 4.72 -6.47 7.35
N ASP A 40 5.37 -7.26 8.20
CA ASP A 40 5.87 -8.58 7.80
C ASP A 40 4.79 -9.66 7.89
N GLU A 41 3.73 -9.40 8.67
CA GLU A 41 2.54 -10.24 8.77
C GLU A 41 1.64 -10.08 7.53
N GLU A 42 1.07 -11.18 7.06
CA GLU A 42 0.16 -11.23 5.91
C GLU A 42 -1.28 -11.52 6.39
N ILE A 43 -1.90 -10.51 7.01
CA ILE A 43 -3.24 -10.63 7.58
C ILE A 43 -4.15 -9.48 7.16
N THR A 44 -5.45 -9.77 7.10
CA THR A 44 -6.50 -8.76 7.01
C THR A 44 -6.72 -8.12 8.38
N ILE A 45 -6.58 -6.80 8.44
CA ILE A 45 -6.75 -5.97 9.64
C ILE A 45 -8.11 -5.25 9.62
N ALA A 46 -8.35 -4.36 10.59
CA ALA A 46 -9.60 -3.62 10.70
C ALA A 46 -10.11 -3.05 9.38
N LYS A 47 -11.44 -3.10 9.21
CA LYS A 47 -12.18 -2.59 8.03
C LYS A 47 -11.81 -3.26 6.71
N GLY A 48 -11.13 -4.41 6.74
CA GLY A 48 -10.79 -5.20 5.55
C GLY A 48 -9.53 -4.75 4.84
N ALA A 49 -8.67 -3.96 5.48
CA ALA A 49 -7.36 -3.60 4.95
C ALA A 49 -6.37 -4.76 5.08
N PHE A 50 -5.30 -4.73 4.28
CA PHE A 50 -4.25 -5.74 4.23
C PHE A 50 -2.99 -5.15 4.85
N SER A 51 -2.42 -5.83 5.84
CA SER A 51 -1.27 -5.34 6.61
C SER A 51 0.03 -5.29 5.80
N ASN A 52 0.16 -6.14 4.78
CA ASN A 52 1.32 -6.30 3.89
C ASN A 52 1.15 -5.64 2.51
N ILE A 53 0.08 -4.87 2.27
CA ILE A 53 -0.26 -4.34 0.94
C ILE A 53 0.88 -3.57 0.26
N LYS A 54 1.76 -2.94 1.04
CA LYS A 54 2.98 -2.29 0.52
C LYS A 54 3.87 -3.26 -0.27
N ARG A 55 4.11 -4.46 0.27
CA ARG A 55 4.93 -5.50 -0.37
C ARG A 55 4.29 -5.94 -1.68
N GLU A 56 2.98 -6.17 -1.66
CA GLU A 56 2.21 -6.60 -2.84
C GLU A 56 2.21 -5.54 -3.94
N VAL A 57 2.15 -4.25 -3.57
CA VAL A 57 2.30 -3.13 -4.51
C VAL A 57 3.68 -3.13 -5.17
N GLU A 58 4.76 -3.35 -4.41
CA GLU A 58 6.12 -3.46 -4.98
C GLU A 58 6.27 -4.68 -5.89
N GLU A 59 5.65 -5.81 -5.56
CA GLU A 59 5.67 -7.02 -6.38
C GLU A 59 4.97 -6.83 -7.74
N VAL A 60 3.91 -6.01 -7.81
CA VAL A 60 3.25 -5.67 -9.08
C VAL A 60 3.94 -4.52 -9.84
N LEU A 61 4.89 -3.82 -9.20
CA LEU A 61 5.67 -2.73 -9.77
C LEU A 61 7.19 -3.02 -9.70
N PRO A 62 7.69 -4.14 -10.27
CA PRO A 62 9.08 -4.57 -10.10
C PRO A 62 10.12 -3.60 -10.71
N ASP A 63 9.69 -2.72 -11.62
CA ASP A 63 10.55 -1.74 -12.29
C ASP A 63 10.50 -0.34 -11.62
N PHE A 64 9.76 -0.19 -10.52
CA PHE A 64 9.64 1.07 -9.77
C PHE A 64 10.46 1.01 -8.48
N ASN A 65 10.83 2.17 -7.93
CA ASN A 65 11.59 2.26 -6.69
C ASN A 65 10.69 2.82 -5.57
N GLY A 66 10.26 1.96 -4.66
CA GLY A 66 9.39 2.35 -3.54
C GLY A 66 10.10 3.13 -2.44
N TYR A 67 9.57 4.31 -2.11
CA TYR A 67 9.99 5.15 -0.99
C TYR A 67 8.82 5.30 0.00
N PHE A 68 8.87 4.54 1.10
CA PHE A 68 7.83 4.56 2.12
C PHE A 68 8.12 5.54 3.24
N TYR A 69 7.08 6.30 3.62
CA TYR A 69 7.10 7.22 4.74
C TYR A 69 6.00 6.86 5.75
N PRO A 70 6.35 6.31 6.93
CA PRO A 70 5.36 6.00 7.96
C PRO A 70 4.82 7.27 8.62
N THR A 71 3.50 7.31 8.84
CA THR A 71 2.80 8.39 9.57
C THR A 71 2.20 7.91 10.89
N ALA A 72 1.98 6.60 11.04
CA ALA A 72 1.60 5.95 12.30
C ALA A 72 2.21 4.55 12.40
N ASN A 73 2.33 4.04 13.63
CA ASN A 73 2.85 2.70 13.92
C ASN A 73 2.02 1.99 14.99
N ASN A 74 2.08 0.66 14.99
CA ASN A 74 1.47 -0.24 15.97
C ASN A 74 -0.04 -0.05 16.18
N GLY A 75 -0.75 0.45 15.15
CA GLY A 75 -2.19 0.59 15.19
C GLY A 75 -2.82 0.41 13.82
N ASP A 76 -4.00 -0.19 13.81
CA ASP A 76 -4.87 -0.31 12.64
C ASP A 76 -6.02 0.72 12.71
N LEU A 77 -7.03 0.54 11.85
CA LEU A 77 -8.20 1.42 11.78
C LEU A 77 -9.20 1.26 12.96
N SER A 78 -8.92 0.37 13.92
CA SER A 78 -9.73 0.14 15.13
C SER A 78 -8.96 0.31 16.45
N GLY A 79 -7.63 0.31 16.43
CA GLY A 79 -6.83 0.55 17.63
C GLY A 79 -5.44 -0.04 17.56
N TYR A 80 -4.84 -0.26 18.73
CA TYR A 80 -3.51 -0.84 18.87
C TYR A 80 -3.47 -2.31 18.43
N VAL A 81 -2.35 -2.72 17.82
CA VAL A 81 -2.07 -4.12 17.47
C VAL A 81 -0.74 -4.57 18.08
N ASP A 82 -0.61 -5.87 18.35
CA ASP A 82 0.53 -6.48 19.04
C ASP A 82 1.66 -6.94 18.12
N PHE A 83 1.64 -6.54 16.85
CA PHE A 83 2.68 -6.81 15.85
C PHE A 83 3.17 -5.52 15.16
N PRO A 84 4.37 -5.53 14.52
CA PRO A 84 4.87 -4.37 13.81
C PRO A 84 3.99 -4.02 12.60
N LEU A 85 3.20 -2.96 12.73
CA LEU A 85 2.36 -2.43 11.67
C LEU A 85 2.69 -0.95 11.46
N TYR A 86 2.92 -0.55 10.22
CA TYR A 86 3.14 0.85 9.86
C TYR A 86 2.09 1.28 8.86
N PHE A 87 1.52 2.46 9.09
CA PHE A 87 0.59 3.12 8.18
C PHE A 87 1.24 4.36 7.61
N GLY A 88 1.05 4.66 6.34
CA GLY A 88 1.71 5.82 5.74
C GLY A 88 1.41 6.05 4.28
N GLN A 89 2.45 6.53 3.60
CA GLN A 89 2.43 6.86 2.18
C GLN A 89 3.64 6.21 1.49
N GLU A 90 3.51 5.94 0.20
CA GLU A 90 4.60 5.43 -0.62
C GLU A 90 4.66 6.16 -1.97
N THR A 91 5.87 6.50 -2.41
CA THR A 91 6.13 6.99 -3.76
C THR A 91 6.95 5.96 -4.51
N CYS A 92 6.47 5.52 -5.68
CA CYS A 92 7.12 4.52 -6.53
C CYS A 92 7.49 5.13 -7.88
#